data_AF-A0A8C7INP3-F1
#
_entry.id   AF-A0A8C7INP3-F1
#
_cell.length_a   1.000
_cell.length_b   1.000
_cell.length_c   1.000
_cell.angle_alpha   90.00
_cell.angle_beta   90.00
_cell.angle_gamma   90.00
#
_symmetry.space_group_name_H-M   'P 1'
#
loop_
_entity.id
_entity.type
_entity.pdbx_description
1 polymer ?
#
loop_
_entity_poly.entity_id
_entity_poly.type
_entity_poly.pdbx_seq_one_letter_code
_entity_poly.pdbx_strand_id
1 'polypeptide(L)'
;MKPPPPPPHSMLHTCLDIPFSQVPSYMLPFGKWSTPFPWNMSFFISPTYLVSVGNLYSPSPSILKNRENDISNSPVISVSSAVLKGAAHHYGSQCDKANKEFMLCRWEEKDPRKCLNEGRKVNECALNFFRQIKGSCAESFTEYWTCLDYSNLVELRQCRKHQQAFDSCVLDKLGWERPNLGELSKVTKVDTSRPLPENAYHSRPRPEPNPVIEGQLQPAKHGSRLFFWSW
;
A
#
# COMPACT_ATOMS: atom_id res chain seq x y z
N MET A 1 -41.09 2.90 34.83
CA MET A 1 -40.16 3.08 33.70
C MET A 1 -40.17 1.78 32.89
N LYS A 2 -40.62 1.84 31.63
CA LYS A 2 -40.85 0.69 30.75
C LYS A 2 -39.57 0.45 29.93
N PRO A 3 -39.08 -0.79 29.75
CA PRO A 3 -37.90 -1.05 28.92
C PRO A 3 -38.20 -0.79 27.43
N PRO A 4 -37.20 -0.34 26.63
CA PRO A 4 -37.37 -0.07 25.20
C PRO A 4 -37.58 -1.37 24.39
N PRO A 5 -38.36 -1.32 23.29
CA PRO A 5 -38.65 -2.50 22.47
C PRO A 5 -37.44 -2.95 21.64
N PRO A 6 -37.29 -4.27 21.37
CA PRO A 6 -36.21 -4.81 20.54
C PRO A 6 -36.40 -4.50 19.04
N PRO A 7 -35.30 -4.38 18.27
CA PRO A 7 -35.36 -4.13 16.83
C PRO A 7 -35.86 -5.35 16.05
N PRO A 8 -36.52 -5.16 14.90
CA PRO A 8 -37.11 -6.24 14.12
C PRO A 8 -36.04 -7.08 13.39
N HIS A 9 -36.14 -8.40 13.56
CA HIS A 9 -35.49 -9.37 12.69
C HIS A 9 -36.12 -9.33 11.29
N SER A 10 -35.29 -9.11 10.27
CA SER A 10 -35.67 -9.41 8.89
C SER A 10 -34.50 -10.00 8.12
N MET A 11 -34.70 -11.28 7.78
CA MET A 11 -34.28 -11.98 6.57
C MET A 11 -32.79 -12.18 6.31
N LEU A 12 -32.36 -13.37 6.73
CA LEU A 12 -31.40 -14.22 6.02
C LEU A 12 -31.66 -14.18 4.51
N HIS A 13 -30.75 -13.59 3.74
CA HIS A 13 -30.58 -13.95 2.33
C HIS A 13 -29.44 -14.94 2.22
N THR A 14 -29.84 -16.15 1.86
CA THR A 14 -29.04 -17.28 1.41
C THR A 14 -28.11 -16.86 0.27
N CYS A 15 -26.80 -17.04 0.45
CA CYS A 15 -25.86 -17.14 -0.66
C CYS A 15 -26.00 -18.53 -1.27
N LEU A 16 -26.77 -18.64 -2.36
CA LEU A 16 -26.73 -19.75 -3.31
C LEU A 16 -26.81 -19.16 -4.73
N ASP A 17 -25.75 -19.43 -5.47
CA ASP A 17 -25.67 -19.67 -6.91
C ASP A 17 -26.07 -18.56 -7.89
N ILE A 18 -25.06 -17.92 -8.48
CA ILE A 18 -25.15 -17.25 -9.78
C ILE A 18 -24.13 -17.90 -10.73
N PRO A 19 -24.56 -18.33 -11.93
CA PRO A 19 -23.80 -19.22 -12.81
C PRO A 19 -22.66 -18.51 -13.55
N PHE A 20 -21.63 -19.32 -13.82
CA PHE A 20 -20.39 -19.00 -14.51
C PHE A 20 -20.63 -18.79 -16.01
N SER A 21 -21.30 -17.70 -16.41
CA SER A 21 -21.46 -17.38 -17.83
C SER A 21 -21.48 -15.88 -18.08
N GLN A 22 -20.38 -15.19 -17.79
CA GLN A 22 -20.02 -13.89 -18.39
C GLN A 22 -18.60 -13.51 -18.00
N VAL A 23 -17.62 -14.16 -18.62
CA VAL A 23 -16.23 -13.67 -18.68
C VAL A 23 -15.93 -13.37 -20.15
N PRO A 24 -15.60 -12.12 -20.52
CA PRO A 24 -15.31 -11.76 -21.89
C PRO A 24 -13.95 -12.34 -22.34
N SER A 25 -13.98 -12.95 -23.53
CA SER A 25 -12.88 -13.64 -24.20
C SER A 25 -11.74 -12.71 -24.60
N TYR A 26 -10.63 -12.73 -23.86
CA TYR A 26 -9.30 -12.45 -24.39
C TYR A 26 -8.23 -13.21 -23.60
N MET A 27 -8.23 -14.54 -23.73
CA MET A 27 -7.09 -15.34 -23.28
C MET A 27 -6.76 -16.30 -24.41
N LEU A 28 -5.80 -15.90 -25.25
CA LEU A 28 -5.22 -16.76 -26.27
C LEU A 28 -4.26 -17.76 -25.59
N PRO A 29 -4.18 -19.00 -26.11
CA PRO A 29 -3.54 -20.11 -25.43
C PRO A 29 -2.02 -20.07 -25.56
N PHE A 30 -1.34 -20.62 -24.55
CA PHE A 30 0.08 -20.93 -24.54
C PHE A 30 0.43 -21.92 -25.66
N GLY A 31 0.92 -21.40 -26.78
CA GLY A 31 1.61 -22.17 -27.82
C GLY A 31 3.07 -22.38 -27.45
N LYS A 32 3.45 -23.65 -27.24
CA LYS A 32 4.85 -24.08 -27.18
C LYS A 32 5.54 -23.78 -28.51
N TRP A 33 6.64 -23.04 -28.50
CA TRP A 33 7.55 -22.92 -29.62
C TRP A 33 8.90 -23.50 -29.24
N SER A 34 9.15 -24.72 -29.72
CA SER A 34 10.47 -25.33 -29.83
C SER A 34 11.28 -24.57 -30.87
N THR A 35 12.39 -23.96 -30.47
CA THR A 35 13.37 -23.36 -31.38
C THR A 35 14.25 -24.45 -32.01
N PRO A 36 14.49 -24.45 -33.32
CA PRO A 36 15.69 -25.04 -33.88
C PRO A 36 16.78 -23.94 -33.96
N PHE A 37 17.91 -24.17 -33.30
CA PHE A 37 19.18 -23.55 -33.69
C PHE A 37 19.48 -23.97 -35.14
N PRO A 38 19.97 -23.04 -35.98
CA PRO A 38 21.32 -23.26 -36.44
C PRO A 38 22.16 -21.99 -36.49
N TRP A 39 23.45 -22.19 -36.24
CA TRP A 39 24.52 -21.23 -36.39
C TRP A 39 24.71 -20.85 -37.87
N ASN A 40 24.91 -19.57 -38.17
CA ASN A 40 26.16 -19.19 -38.85
C ASN A 40 26.49 -17.70 -38.70
N MET A 41 27.73 -17.46 -38.29
CA MET A 41 28.41 -16.17 -38.23
C MET A 41 28.48 -15.54 -39.62
N SER A 42 28.12 -14.26 -39.72
CA SER A 42 28.85 -13.20 -40.46
C SER A 42 28.08 -11.88 -40.36
N PHE A 43 28.25 -11.16 -39.25
CA PHE A 43 27.87 -9.75 -39.17
C PHE A 43 29.00 -8.90 -39.73
N PHE A 44 28.74 -8.28 -40.88
CA PHE A 44 29.51 -7.16 -41.39
C PHE A 44 29.41 -6.01 -40.39
N ILE A 45 30.53 -5.64 -39.76
CA ILE A 45 30.69 -4.39 -39.05
C ILE A 45 30.89 -3.31 -40.12
N SER A 46 29.89 -2.46 -40.33
CA SER A 46 30.06 -1.19 -41.05
C SER A 46 29.85 -0.04 -40.05
N PRO A 47 30.86 0.80 -39.77
CA PRO A 47 30.82 1.77 -38.69
C PRO A 47 30.44 3.15 -39.23
N THR A 48 29.15 3.42 -39.37
CA THR A 48 28.64 4.79 -39.46
C THR A 48 27.27 4.81 -38.78
N TYR A 49 26.93 5.92 -38.12
CA TYR A 49 25.76 6.11 -37.24
C TYR A 49 25.96 5.73 -35.76
N LEU A 50 26.93 6.37 -35.12
CA LEU A 50 26.77 6.78 -33.72
C LEU A 50 26.00 8.11 -33.71
N VAL A 51 24.69 8.06 -33.56
CA VAL A 51 23.90 9.24 -33.18
C VAL A 51 23.84 9.27 -31.66
N SER A 52 24.42 10.33 -31.10
CA SER A 52 24.52 10.62 -29.67
C SER A 52 23.15 10.74 -29.02
N VAL A 53 22.74 9.74 -28.23
CA VAL A 53 21.63 9.89 -27.27
C VAL A 53 22.19 10.55 -26.01
N GLY A 54 22.49 11.84 -26.10
CA GLY A 54 23.01 12.63 -24.98
C GLY A 54 21.98 13.65 -24.50
N ASN A 55 21.17 13.27 -23.51
CA ASN A 55 20.68 14.13 -22.41
C ASN A 55 19.63 13.38 -21.58
N LEU A 56 20.11 12.41 -20.79
CA LEU A 56 19.43 12.05 -19.55
C LEU A 56 20.05 12.90 -18.45
N TYR A 57 19.26 13.82 -17.89
CA TYR A 57 19.56 14.57 -16.68
C TYR A 57 20.08 13.60 -15.59
N SER A 58 21.39 13.53 -15.43
CA SER A 58 22.01 12.91 -14.26
C SER A 58 21.99 13.92 -13.12
N PRO A 59 21.44 13.59 -11.94
CA PRO A 59 21.50 14.50 -10.80
C PRO A 59 22.95 14.71 -10.38
N SER A 60 23.29 15.93 -9.97
CA SER A 60 24.64 16.34 -9.59
C SER A 60 25.24 15.46 -8.48
N PRO A 61 26.56 15.13 -8.52
CA PRO A 61 27.22 14.21 -7.58
C PRO A 61 27.09 14.55 -6.09
N SER A 62 26.86 15.82 -5.75
CA SER A 62 26.68 16.30 -4.37
C SER A 62 25.35 15.85 -3.73
N ILE A 63 24.29 15.63 -4.51
CA ILE A 63 22.97 15.21 -4.01
C ILE A 63 22.98 13.73 -3.58
N LEU A 64 23.78 12.90 -4.26
CA LEU A 64 23.90 11.48 -3.92
C LEU A 64 24.67 11.26 -2.62
N LYS A 65 25.69 12.09 -2.35
CA LYS A 65 26.54 11.95 -1.15
C LYS A 65 25.84 12.36 0.15
N ASN A 66 24.87 13.27 0.08
CA ASN A 66 24.01 13.60 1.23
C ASN A 66 22.95 12.51 1.48
N ARG A 67 22.44 11.87 0.41
CA ARG A 67 21.38 10.86 0.49
C ARG A 67 21.85 9.54 1.14
N GLU A 68 23.12 9.16 0.98
CA GLU A 68 23.72 8.00 1.66
C GLU A 68 23.70 8.17 3.19
N ASN A 69 24.00 9.39 3.67
CA ASN A 69 24.07 9.71 5.10
C ASN A 69 22.69 9.80 5.76
N ASP A 70 21.65 10.16 5.00
CA ASP A 70 20.28 10.27 5.51
C ASP A 70 19.65 8.91 5.81
N ILE A 71 19.95 7.89 4.98
CA ILE A 71 19.50 6.51 5.17
C ILE A 71 20.33 5.82 6.26
N SER A 72 21.65 6.03 6.26
CA SER A 72 22.60 5.38 7.18
C SER A 72 22.41 5.75 8.65
N ASN A 73 21.79 6.88 8.97
CA ASN A 73 21.63 7.36 10.36
C ASN A 73 20.26 7.07 10.98
N SER A 74 19.38 6.34 10.29
CA SER A 74 18.09 5.97 10.88
C SER A 74 18.24 4.77 11.83
N PRO A 75 17.65 4.81 13.03
CA PRO A 75 17.71 3.68 13.94
C PRO A 75 16.93 2.49 13.38
N VAL A 76 17.54 1.31 13.39
CA VAL A 76 16.95 0.06 12.92
C VAL A 76 16.40 -0.75 14.09
N ILE A 77 15.23 -1.33 13.91
CA ILE A 77 14.59 -2.20 14.90
C ILE A 77 14.95 -3.64 14.54
N SER A 78 15.91 -4.24 15.25
CA SER A 78 16.37 -5.61 15.04
C SER A 78 15.60 -6.60 15.91
N VAL A 79 14.35 -6.90 15.56
CA VAL A 79 13.55 -7.93 16.23
C VAL A 79 12.94 -8.91 15.23
N SER A 80 12.56 -10.10 15.68
CA SER A 80 11.90 -11.10 14.85
C SER A 80 10.45 -10.71 14.51
N SER A 81 9.88 -11.32 13.47
CA SER A 81 8.51 -11.07 13.03
C SER A 81 7.48 -11.46 14.10
N ALA A 82 7.73 -12.53 14.87
CA ALA A 82 6.86 -12.97 15.97
C ALA A 82 6.75 -11.89 17.06
N VAL A 83 7.88 -11.26 17.41
CA VAL A 83 7.92 -10.16 18.40
C VAL A 83 7.11 -8.96 17.91
N LEU A 84 7.30 -8.54 16.66
CA LEU A 84 6.52 -7.43 16.06
C LEU A 84 5.02 -7.75 16.03
N LYS A 85 4.65 -8.98 15.66
CA LYS A 85 3.25 -9.40 15.58
C LYS A 85 2.57 -9.48 16.94
N GLY A 86 3.27 -9.97 17.96
CA GLY A 86 2.76 -10.02 19.33
C GLY A 86 2.50 -8.62 19.89
N ALA A 87 3.40 -7.66 19.62
CA ALA A 87 3.24 -6.30 20.10
C ALA A 87 2.35 -5.41 19.20
N ALA A 88 1.93 -5.89 18.03
CA ALA A 88 1.31 -5.07 16.97
C ALA A 88 0.06 -4.29 17.44
N HIS A 89 -0.77 -4.87 18.30
CA HIS A 89 -1.98 -4.21 18.79
C HIS A 89 -1.67 -3.00 19.68
N HIS A 90 -0.74 -3.16 20.63
CA HIS A 90 -0.30 -2.07 21.50
C HIS A 90 0.56 -1.06 20.75
N TYR A 91 1.41 -1.53 19.83
CA TYR A 91 2.19 -0.63 18.97
C TYR A 91 1.29 0.26 18.11
N GLY A 92 0.22 -0.31 17.56
CA GLY A 92 -0.76 0.42 16.75
C GLY A 92 -1.47 1.52 17.52
N SER A 93 -1.81 1.31 18.79
CA SER A 93 -2.45 2.35 19.61
C SER A 93 -1.47 3.42 20.09
N GLN A 94 -0.25 3.05 20.49
CA GLN A 94 0.72 4.00 21.04
C GLN A 94 1.43 4.85 19.96
N CYS A 95 1.80 4.25 18.83
CA CYS A 95 2.54 4.93 17.76
C CYS A 95 1.63 5.39 16.60
N ASP A 96 0.33 5.51 16.84
CA ASP A 96 -0.67 5.78 15.81
C ASP A 96 -0.40 7.08 15.04
N LYS A 97 -0.09 8.16 15.77
CA LYS A 97 0.15 9.49 15.18
C LYS A 97 1.29 9.49 14.17
N ALA A 98 2.48 9.03 14.57
CA ALA A 98 3.65 9.01 13.70
C ALA A 98 3.46 8.06 12.50
N ASN A 99 2.87 6.88 12.74
CA ASN A 99 2.59 5.91 11.68
C ASN A 99 1.63 6.46 10.63
N LYS A 100 0.55 7.11 11.06
CA LYS A 100 -0.46 7.64 10.14
C LYS A 100 0.01 8.88 9.41
N GLU A 101 0.79 9.75 10.04
CA GLU A 101 1.47 10.86 9.35
C GLU A 101 2.38 10.35 8.22
N PHE A 102 3.17 9.30 8.49
CA PHE A 102 4.01 8.67 7.48
C PHE A 102 3.19 8.01 6.34
N MET A 103 2.13 7.28 6.68
CA MET A 103 1.29 6.63 5.68
C MET A 103 0.55 7.65 4.81
N LEU A 104 0.06 8.75 5.40
CA LEU A 104 -0.53 9.85 4.66
C LEU A 104 0.50 10.49 3.72
N CYS A 105 1.74 10.72 4.20
CA CYS A 105 2.81 11.27 3.36
C CYS A 105 3.09 10.36 2.16
N ARG A 106 3.26 9.07 2.43
CA ARG A 106 3.54 8.09 1.39
C ARG A 106 2.42 8.01 0.35
N TRP A 107 1.16 8.16 0.76
CA TRP A 107 0.01 8.10 -0.14
C TRP A 107 -0.21 9.37 -0.95
N GLU A 108 0.02 10.55 -0.37
CA GLU A 108 -0.14 11.83 -1.05
C GLU A 108 1.03 12.10 -2.01
N GLU A 109 2.26 12.03 -1.52
CA GLU A 109 3.46 12.36 -2.30
C GLU A 109 3.84 11.28 -3.31
N LYS A 110 3.53 10.01 -3.02
CA LYS A 110 3.85 8.83 -3.84
C LYS A 110 5.35 8.60 -4.13
N ASP A 111 6.21 9.47 -3.58
CA ASP A 111 7.66 9.37 -3.61
C ASP A 111 8.22 9.02 -2.22
N PRO A 112 8.92 7.87 -2.04
CA PRO A 112 9.43 7.47 -0.73
C PRO A 112 10.54 8.39 -0.20
N ARG A 113 11.21 9.14 -1.08
CA ARG A 113 12.35 9.99 -0.73
C ARG A 113 11.96 11.24 0.06
N LYS A 114 10.75 11.75 -0.16
CA LYS A 114 10.24 12.94 0.54
C LYS A 114 9.79 12.63 1.97
N CYS A 115 9.36 11.39 2.21
CA CYS A 115 8.80 10.94 3.49
C CYS A 115 9.82 10.27 4.44
N LEU A 116 11.13 10.50 4.24
CA LEU A 116 12.18 9.87 5.06
C LEU A 116 12.19 10.40 6.50
N ASN A 117 11.84 11.66 6.71
CA ASN A 117 11.82 12.28 8.03
C ASN A 117 10.69 11.70 8.90
N GLU A 118 9.51 11.50 8.32
CA GLU A 118 8.38 10.83 8.95
C GLU A 118 8.70 9.37 9.24
N GLY A 119 9.40 8.69 8.31
CA GLY A 119 9.88 7.33 8.53
C GLY A 119 10.84 7.22 9.73
N ARG A 120 11.71 8.22 9.93
CA ARG A 120 12.59 8.28 11.11
C ARG A 120 11.79 8.41 12.41
N LYS A 121 10.76 9.25 12.43
CA LYS A 121 9.86 9.40 13.59
C LYS A 121 9.13 8.10 13.94
N VAL A 122 8.72 7.34 12.92
CA VAL A 122 8.14 6.00 13.11
C VAL A 122 9.13 5.06 13.81
N ASN A 123 10.37 4.99 13.32
CA ASN A 123 11.41 4.14 13.92
C ASN A 123 11.76 4.57 15.35
N GLU A 124 11.82 5.88 15.62
CA GLU A 124 12.04 6.43 16.95
C GLU A 124 10.91 6.05 17.91
N CYS A 125 9.65 6.16 17.48
CA CYS A 125 8.50 5.75 18.28
C CYS A 125 8.55 4.26 18.62
N ALA A 126 8.84 3.41 17.63
CA ALA A 126 8.94 1.97 17.82
C ALA A 126 10.08 1.58 18.77
N LEU A 127 11.25 2.22 18.68
CA LEU A 127 12.33 1.97 19.63
C LEU A 127 11.94 2.35 21.06
N ASN A 128 11.32 3.51 21.24
CA ASN A 128 10.88 3.96 22.57
C ASN A 128 9.82 3.03 23.15
N PHE A 129 8.89 2.55 22.32
CA PHE A 129 7.90 1.56 22.69
C PHE A 129 8.53 0.23 23.17
N PHE A 130 9.48 -0.34 22.41
CA PHE A 130 10.15 -1.58 22.83
C PHE A 130 11.04 -1.40 24.07
N ARG A 131 11.63 -0.22 24.27
CA ARG A 131 12.35 0.12 25.51
C ARG A 131 11.43 0.11 26.72
N GLN A 132 10.22 0.65 26.59
CA GLN A 132 9.22 0.66 27.67
C GLN A 132 8.72 -0.75 28.00
N ILE A 133 8.43 -1.57 27.00
CA ILE A 133 8.04 -2.98 27.22
C ILE A 133 9.17 -3.76 27.90
N LYS A 134 10.42 -3.58 27.46
CA LYS A 134 11.59 -4.24 28.05
C LYS A 134 11.81 -3.80 29.51
N GLY A 135 11.52 -2.55 29.85
CA GLY A 135 11.64 -2.04 31.22
C GLY A 135 10.56 -2.55 32.17
N SER A 136 9.34 -2.76 31.67
CA SER A 136 8.18 -3.08 32.52
C SER A 136 7.76 -4.56 32.49
N CYS A 137 7.62 -5.16 31.31
CA CYS A 137 6.93 -6.44 31.11
C CYS A 137 7.75 -7.45 30.28
N ALA A 138 9.07 -7.47 30.46
CA ALA A 138 9.98 -8.30 29.67
C ALA A 138 9.61 -9.80 29.73
N GLU A 139 9.38 -10.36 30.92
CA GLU A 139 9.15 -11.80 31.10
C GLU A 139 7.85 -12.27 30.44
N SER A 140 6.71 -11.67 30.80
CA SER A 140 5.41 -12.01 30.20
C SER A 140 5.39 -11.81 28.69
N PHE A 141 6.10 -10.78 28.19
CA PHE A 141 6.23 -10.57 26.76
C PHE A 141 7.07 -11.66 26.10
N THR A 142 8.17 -12.09 26.72
CA THR A 142 9.02 -13.18 26.20
C THR A 142 8.27 -14.51 26.06
N GLU A 143 7.51 -14.90 27.07
CA GLU A 143 6.68 -16.10 26.99
C GLU A 143 5.64 -16.00 25.86
N TYR A 144 5.03 -14.83 25.71
CA TYR A 144 4.01 -14.62 24.70
C TYR A 144 4.54 -14.74 23.27
N TRP A 145 5.61 -14.01 22.93
CA TRP A 145 6.14 -14.10 21.57
C TRP A 145 6.83 -15.45 21.31
N THR A 146 7.41 -16.10 22.32
CA THR A 146 7.98 -17.45 22.18
C THR A 146 6.90 -18.47 21.81
N CYS A 147 5.71 -18.37 22.43
CA CYS A 147 4.56 -19.18 22.03
C CYS A 147 4.13 -18.93 20.58
N LEU A 148 4.12 -17.65 20.15
CA LEU A 148 3.76 -17.30 18.78
C LEU A 148 4.77 -17.83 17.75
N ASP A 149 6.06 -17.81 18.09
CA ASP A 149 7.17 -18.23 17.24
C ASP A 149 7.21 -19.75 17.02
N TYR A 150 6.59 -20.53 17.92
CA TYR A 150 6.49 -22.00 17.77
C TYR A 150 5.69 -22.44 16.54
N SER A 151 4.74 -21.61 16.07
CA SER A 151 3.87 -21.94 14.95
C SER A 151 4.33 -21.27 13.65
N ASN A 152 4.39 -22.02 12.55
CA ASN A 152 4.79 -21.48 11.24
C ASN A 152 3.91 -20.31 10.74
N LEU A 153 2.63 -20.29 11.13
CA LEU A 153 1.66 -19.26 10.71
C LEU A 153 1.50 -18.12 11.72
N VAL A 154 2.18 -18.21 12.88
CA VAL A 154 2.15 -17.23 13.97
C VAL A 154 0.70 -16.91 14.39
N GLU A 155 -0.06 -17.93 14.76
CA GLU A 155 -1.50 -17.81 15.00
C GLU A 155 -1.84 -17.26 16.39
N LEU A 156 -2.41 -16.04 16.44
CA LEU A 156 -2.78 -15.38 17.71
C LEU A 156 -3.80 -16.16 18.56
N ARG A 157 -4.58 -17.06 17.95
CA ARG A 157 -5.61 -17.86 18.64
C ARG A 157 -5.02 -18.91 19.60
N GLN A 158 -3.80 -19.37 19.35
CA GLN A 158 -3.20 -20.46 20.13
C GLN A 158 -2.62 -19.96 21.46
N CYS A 159 -2.12 -18.72 21.50
CA CYS A 159 -1.37 -18.16 22.63
C CYS A 159 -2.20 -17.21 23.52
N ARG A 160 -3.52 -17.42 23.65
CA ARG A 160 -4.41 -16.51 24.40
C ARG A 160 -4.11 -16.42 25.89
N LYS A 161 -3.62 -17.50 26.51
CA LYS A 161 -3.23 -17.50 27.93
C LYS A 161 -2.05 -16.56 28.19
N HIS A 162 -0.99 -16.68 27.39
CA HIS A 162 0.17 -15.79 27.46
C HIS A 162 -0.19 -14.36 27.04
N GLN A 163 -1.10 -14.20 26.08
CA GLN A 163 -1.61 -12.88 25.70
C GLN A 163 -2.30 -12.18 26.89
N GLN A 164 -3.15 -12.88 27.63
CA GLN A 164 -3.83 -12.30 28.79
C GLN A 164 -2.84 -11.87 29.88
N ALA A 165 -1.81 -12.69 30.15
CA ALA A 165 -0.76 -12.35 31.11
C ALA A 165 0.08 -11.13 30.67
N PHE A 166 0.35 -11.00 29.37
CA PHE A 166 1.03 -9.83 28.82
C PHE A 166 0.14 -8.58 28.88
N ASP A 167 -1.11 -8.69 28.42
CA ASP A 167 -2.08 -7.59 28.40
C ASP A 167 -2.37 -7.09 29.83
N SER A 168 -2.44 -7.97 30.84
CA SER A 168 -2.60 -7.57 32.25
C SER A 168 -1.37 -6.83 32.77
N CYS A 169 -0.15 -7.30 32.49
CA CYS A 169 1.08 -6.61 32.91
C CYS A 169 1.16 -5.19 32.30
N VAL A 170 0.82 -5.06 31.02
CA VAL A 170 0.84 -3.78 30.31
C VAL A 170 -0.20 -2.82 30.88
N LEU A 171 -1.40 -3.30 31.19
CA LEU A 171 -2.44 -2.51 31.83
C LEU A 171 -2.01 -2.05 33.23
N ASP A 172 -1.46 -2.93 34.05
CA ASP A 172 -1.09 -2.62 35.44
C ASP A 172 0.10 -1.67 35.55
N LYS A 173 1.11 -1.81 34.66
CA LYS A 173 2.36 -1.02 34.74
C LYS A 173 2.39 0.21 33.86
N LEU A 174 1.80 0.15 32.66
CA LEU A 174 1.85 1.23 31.66
C LEU A 174 0.49 1.91 31.46
N GLY A 175 -0.61 1.29 31.90
CA GLY A 175 -1.95 1.83 31.72
C GLY A 175 -2.45 1.76 30.27
N TRP A 176 -1.84 0.91 29.44
CA TRP A 176 -2.27 0.77 28.05
C TRP A 176 -3.30 -0.34 27.91
N GLU A 177 -4.47 0.03 27.40
CA GLU A 177 -5.49 -0.93 27.04
C GLU A 177 -5.28 -1.43 25.60
N ARG A 178 -5.53 -2.72 25.38
CA ARG A 178 -5.47 -3.31 24.05
C ARG A 178 -6.66 -2.80 23.22
N PRO A 179 -6.44 -2.26 22.01
CA PRO A 179 -7.52 -1.74 21.18
C PRO A 179 -8.52 -2.83 20.79
N ASN A 180 -9.77 -2.41 20.66
CA ASN A 180 -10.86 -3.31 20.32
C ASN A 180 -10.82 -3.75 18.85
N LEU A 181 -11.51 -4.84 18.54
CA LEU A 181 -11.61 -5.31 17.16
C LEU A 181 -12.26 -4.22 16.29
N GLY A 182 -11.60 -3.88 15.19
CA GLY A 182 -12.08 -2.87 14.24
C GLY A 182 -11.56 -1.45 14.51
N GLU A 183 -11.00 -1.16 15.69
CA GLU A 183 -10.51 0.18 16.03
C GLU A 183 -9.33 0.61 15.15
N LEU A 184 -8.33 -0.25 15.00
CA LEU A 184 -7.15 0.00 14.16
C LEU A 184 -7.46 0.04 12.66
N SER A 185 -8.61 -0.51 12.23
CA SER A 185 -9.04 -0.47 10.82
C SER A 185 -9.88 0.75 10.47
N LYS A 186 -10.24 1.59 11.45
CA LYS A 186 -11.00 2.82 11.18
C LYS A 186 -10.12 3.80 10.41
N VAL A 187 -10.69 4.42 9.39
CA VAL A 187 -10.06 5.54 8.70
C VAL A 187 -10.04 6.73 9.66
N THR A 188 -8.86 7.32 9.83
CA THR A 188 -8.64 8.46 10.74
C THR A 188 -8.20 9.66 9.94
N LYS A 189 -8.50 10.85 10.46
CA LYS A 189 -8.07 12.12 9.90
C LYS A 189 -6.78 12.52 10.61
N VAL A 190 -5.76 12.90 9.84
CA VAL A 190 -4.46 13.30 10.35
C VAL A 190 -4.23 14.74 9.93
N ASP A 191 -4.05 15.61 10.91
CA ASP A 191 -3.73 17.01 10.65
C ASP A 191 -2.23 17.13 10.37
N THR A 192 -1.87 17.62 9.19
CA THR A 192 -0.47 17.82 8.81
C THR A 192 -0.22 19.26 8.41
N SER A 193 0.97 19.77 8.74
CA SER A 193 1.39 21.14 8.40
C SER A 193 1.96 21.26 6.99
N ARG A 194 2.13 20.13 6.28
CA ARG A 194 2.70 20.09 4.93
C ARG A 194 1.63 20.41 3.88
N PRO A 195 1.98 21.13 2.80
CA PRO A 195 1.04 21.39 1.73
C PRO A 195 0.70 20.11 0.96
N LEU A 196 -0.52 20.02 0.43
CA LEU A 196 -0.90 18.95 -0.47
C LEU A 196 -0.17 19.10 -1.82
N PRO A 197 0.39 18.00 -2.39
CA PRO A 197 1.05 18.07 -3.68
C PRO A 197 0.02 18.24 -4.81
N GLU A 198 0.15 19.30 -5.60
CA GLU A 198 -0.74 19.57 -6.75
C GLU A 198 -0.61 18.48 -7.83
N ASN A 199 0.60 17.99 -8.08
CA ASN A 199 0.87 16.95 -9.07
C ASN A 199 1.86 15.91 -8.52
N ALA A 200 1.34 14.95 -7.75
CA ALA A 200 2.13 13.87 -7.17
C ALA A 200 2.82 12.96 -8.21
N TYR A 201 2.24 12.83 -9.40
CA TYR A 201 2.77 11.93 -10.44
C TYR A 201 3.71 12.61 -11.42
N HIS A 202 3.92 13.92 -11.29
CA HIS A 202 4.64 14.72 -12.28
C HIS A 202 4.10 14.48 -13.71
N SER A 203 2.78 14.36 -13.84
CA SER A 203 2.11 14.16 -15.12
C SER A 203 2.24 15.40 -16.00
N ARG A 204 2.39 15.17 -17.31
CA ARG A 204 2.32 16.24 -18.32
C ARG A 204 0.87 16.76 -18.41
N PRO A 205 0.65 18.00 -18.87
CA PRO A 205 -0.70 18.48 -19.15
C PRO A 205 -1.40 17.53 -20.11
N ARG A 206 -2.69 17.26 -19.85
CA ARG A 206 -3.50 16.42 -20.73
C ARG A 206 -3.67 17.15 -22.08
N PRO A 207 -3.67 16.44 -23.22
CA PRO A 207 -4.05 17.03 -24.49
C PRO A 207 -5.46 17.65 -24.40
N GLU A 208 -5.69 18.72 -25.16
CA GLU A 208 -7.00 19.35 -25.25
C GLU A 208 -8.03 18.35 -25.81
N PRO A 209 -9.27 18.34 -25.26
CA PRO A 209 -10.31 17.46 -25.76
C PRO A 209 -10.74 17.87 -27.18
N ASN A 210 -11.13 16.89 -27.99
CA ASN A 210 -11.76 17.18 -29.28
C ASN A 210 -13.05 18.00 -29.06
N PRO A 211 -13.36 18.95 -29.95
CA PRO A 211 -14.58 19.75 -29.83
C PRO A 211 -15.80 18.83 -29.89
N VAL A 212 -16.79 19.11 -29.02
CA VAL A 212 -18.07 18.41 -29.02
C VAL A 212 -18.91 18.95 -30.16
N ILE A 213 -19.57 18.07 -30.92
CA ILE A 213 -20.51 18.49 -31.96
C ILE A 213 -21.78 18.95 -31.26
N GLU A 214 -21.95 20.26 -31.13
CA GLU A 214 -23.14 20.88 -30.56
C GLU A 214 -24.10 21.32 -31.67
N GLY A 215 -25.36 20.90 -31.57
CA GLY A 215 -26.42 21.23 -32.52
C GLY A 215 -27.38 20.06 -32.76
N GLN A 216 -28.60 20.37 -33.18
CA GLN A 216 -29.54 19.34 -33.62
C GLN A 216 -29.04 18.71 -34.91
N LEU A 217 -29.01 17.38 -34.97
CA LEU A 217 -28.69 16.63 -36.18
C LEU A 217 -29.76 16.91 -37.23
N GLN A 218 -29.44 17.77 -38.19
CA GLN A 218 -30.30 18.03 -39.33
C GLN A 218 -30.22 16.84 -40.31
N PRO A 219 -31.31 16.54 -41.03
CA PRO A 219 -31.25 15.53 -42.10
C PRO A 219 -30.20 15.92 -43.15
N ALA A 220 -29.58 14.93 -43.77
CA ALA A 220 -28.59 15.17 -44.81
C ALA A 220 -29.21 15.93 -46.00
N LYS A 221 -28.54 17.00 -46.46
CA LYS A 221 -29.07 17.94 -47.47
C LYS A 221 -29.54 17.30 -48.78
N HIS A 222 -29.00 16.15 -49.18
CA HIS A 222 -29.31 15.46 -50.45
C HIS A 222 -29.39 13.92 -50.27
N GLY A 223 -29.92 13.46 -49.13
CA GLY A 223 -30.01 12.03 -48.83
C GLY A 223 -28.64 11.34 -48.83
N SER A 224 -28.55 10.18 -49.48
CA SER A 224 -27.35 9.32 -49.48
C SER A 224 -26.18 9.82 -50.34
N ARG A 225 -26.43 10.71 -51.32
CA ARG A 225 -25.46 11.11 -52.36
C ARG A 225 -24.79 9.92 -53.09
N LEU A 226 -25.47 8.77 -53.17
CA LEU A 226 -25.03 7.63 -53.97
C LEU A 226 -25.54 7.78 -55.41
N PHE A 227 -24.76 7.27 -56.39
CA PHE A 227 -24.87 7.52 -57.84
C PHE A 227 -26.29 7.67 -58.42
N PHE A 228 -27.29 6.93 -57.91
CA PHE A 228 -28.67 6.95 -58.42
C PHE A 228 -29.76 7.12 -57.34
N TRP A 229 -29.39 7.25 -56.06
CA TRP A 229 -30.35 7.44 -54.96
C TRP A 229 -30.31 8.89 -54.48
N SER A 230 -31.20 9.71 -55.05
CA SER A 230 -31.30 11.16 -54.79
C SER A 230 -32.32 11.53 -53.70
N TRP A 231 -32.90 10.54 -53.01
CA TRP A 231 -33.82 10.76 -51.90
C TRP A 231 -33.19 10.41 -50.55
#